data_AF-A0A1Z4KUS5-F1
#
_entry.id   AF-A0A1Z4KUS5-F1
#
_cell.length_a   1.000
_cell.length_b   1.000
_cell.length_c   1.000
_cell.angle_alpha   90.00
_cell.angle_beta   90.00
_cell.angle_gamma   90.00
#
_symmetry.space_group_name_H-M   'P 1'
#
loop_
_entity.id
_entity.type
_entity.pdbx_description
1 polymer ?
#
loop_
_entity_poly.entity_id
_entity_poly.type
_entity_poly.pdbx_seq_one_letter_code
_entity_poly.pdbx_strand_id
1 'polypeptide(L)'
;MQPTISIPQGWDYPRFTLGQRTKQGLIIGIQYYPVNTLLAHEYGAGWRYFILTDKNSEEVRSYFDDQIQQLSVAELQAQIQAEVEEHQQQIKGLQQQLAVIRGGSSDG
;
A
#
# COMPACT_ATOMS: atom_id res chain seq x y z
N MET A 1 18.00 -4.61 -13.03
CA MET A 1 18.51 -3.27 -12.64
C MET A 1 17.59 -2.75 -11.55
N GLN A 2 18.10 -2.39 -10.37
CA GLN A 2 17.29 -1.68 -9.37
C GLN A 2 17.14 -0.23 -9.84
N PRO A 3 15.93 0.36 -9.85
CA PRO A 3 15.76 1.76 -10.21
C PRO A 3 16.51 2.62 -9.18
N THR A 4 17.48 3.39 -9.65
CA THR A 4 18.17 4.40 -8.82
C THR A 4 17.34 5.68 -8.85
N ILE A 5 16.69 6.01 -7.74
CA ILE A 5 16.00 7.28 -7.58
C ILE A 5 17.05 8.31 -7.16
N SER A 6 17.29 9.32 -7.98
CA SER A 6 18.12 10.47 -7.63
C SER A 6 17.28 11.51 -6.91
N ILE A 7 17.61 11.78 -5.65
CA ILE A 7 16.95 12.81 -4.85
C ILE A 7 17.72 14.14 -5.02
N PRO A 8 17.04 15.27 -5.29
CA PRO A 8 17.68 16.57 -5.38
C PRO A 8 18.52 16.92 -4.14
N GLN A 9 19.63 17.60 -4.37
CA GLN A 9 20.51 18.04 -3.30
C GLN A 9 19.77 18.99 -2.35
N GLY A 10 19.86 18.71 -1.04
CA GLY A 10 19.20 19.50 0.01
C GLY A 10 17.83 18.96 0.45
N TRP A 11 17.33 17.88 -0.17
CA TRP A 11 16.18 17.14 0.34
C TRP A 11 16.67 16.01 1.23
N ASP A 12 16.01 15.81 2.37
CA ASP A 12 16.25 14.64 3.20
C ASP A 12 15.81 13.37 2.46
N TYR A 13 16.35 12.22 2.83
CA TYR A 13 15.87 10.95 2.28
C TYR A 13 14.49 10.61 2.84
N PRO A 14 13.55 10.10 2.02
CA PRO A 14 12.26 9.66 2.51
C PRO A 14 12.46 8.47 3.44
N ARG A 15 11.79 8.50 4.59
CA ARG A 15 11.86 7.44 5.60
C ARG A 15 11.15 6.17 5.17
N PHE A 16 10.17 6.29 4.28
CA PHE A 16 9.37 5.17 3.77
C PHE A 16 9.42 5.09 2.26
N THR A 17 9.11 3.91 1.71
CA THR A 17 9.14 3.65 0.27
C THR A 17 7.74 3.41 -0.29
N LEU A 18 7.60 3.65 -1.60
CA LEU A 18 6.36 3.35 -2.32
C LEU A 18 6.04 1.85 -2.20
N GLY A 19 4.77 1.50 -1.95
CA GLY A 19 4.32 0.13 -1.75
C GLY A 19 4.62 -0.45 -0.36
N GLN A 20 5.26 0.30 0.54
CA GLN A 20 5.49 -0.17 1.90
C GLN A 20 4.18 -0.22 2.68
N ARG A 21 3.96 -1.33 3.41
CA ARG A 21 2.84 -1.49 4.34
C ARG A 21 3.21 -0.87 5.69
N THR A 22 2.27 -0.12 6.24
CA THR A 22 2.38 0.57 7.52
C THR A 22 1.16 0.25 8.38
N LYS A 23 1.14 0.65 9.66
CA LYS A 23 -0.03 0.44 10.51
C LYS A 23 -1.26 1.21 10.01
N GLN A 24 -1.05 2.29 9.26
CA GLN A 24 -2.09 3.13 8.68
C GLN A 24 -2.61 2.60 7.33
N GLY A 25 -1.87 1.70 6.67
CA GLY A 25 -2.21 1.17 5.36
C GLY A 25 -1.03 1.11 4.39
N LEU A 26 -1.34 1.06 3.09
CA LEU A 26 -0.36 0.95 2.01
C LEU A 26 0.08 2.34 1.52
N ILE A 27 1.39 2.60 1.46
CA ILE A 27 1.90 3.83 0.84
C ILE A 27 1.75 3.74 -0.69
N ILE A 28 0.90 4.61 -1.24
CA ILE A 28 0.61 4.68 -2.69
C ILE A 28 1.15 5.94 -3.36
N GLY A 29 1.71 6.88 -2.58
CA GLY A 29 2.32 8.09 -3.11
C GLY A 29 3.30 8.71 -2.12
N ILE A 30 4.32 9.37 -2.64
CA ILE A 30 5.33 10.09 -1.87
C ILE A 30 5.59 11.41 -2.58
N GLN A 31 5.55 12.52 -1.82
CA GLN A 31 5.80 13.85 -2.36
C GLN A 31 6.64 14.65 -1.36
N TYR A 32 7.62 15.40 -1.87
CA TYR A 32 8.38 16.35 -1.06
C TYR A 32 7.84 17.75 -1.25
N TYR A 33 7.64 18.48 -0.15
CA TYR A 33 7.30 19.90 -0.15
C TYR A 33 8.56 20.72 0.18
N PRO A 34 9.21 21.35 -0.81
CA PRO A 34 10.40 22.15 -0.57
C PRO A 34 10.10 23.38 0.27
N VAL A 35 11.08 23.77 1.09
CA VAL A 35 11.07 25.05 1.80
C VAL A 35 10.84 26.21 0.82
N ASN A 36 10.13 27.24 1.28
CA ASN A 36 9.78 28.44 0.49
C ASN A 36 8.81 28.20 -0.68
N THR A 37 8.02 27.13 -0.65
CA THR A 37 6.88 26.94 -1.57
C THR A 37 5.55 27.24 -0.89
N LEU A 38 4.52 27.60 -1.67
CA LEU A 38 3.17 27.83 -1.13
C LEU A 38 2.65 26.59 -0.38
N LEU A 39 2.87 25.40 -0.94
CA LEU A 39 2.49 24.14 -0.30
C LEU A 39 3.19 23.95 1.04
N ALA A 40 4.49 24.25 1.15
CA ALA A 40 5.19 24.16 2.43
C ALA A 40 4.71 25.20 3.45
N HIS A 41 4.25 26.38 3.01
CA HIS A 41 3.66 27.38 3.89
C HIS A 41 2.29 26.93 4.43
N GLU A 42 1.44 26.34 3.60
CA GLU A 42 0.10 25.89 3.99
C GLU A 42 0.14 24.57 4.78
N TYR A 43 1.06 23.69 4.43
CA TYR A 43 1.03 22.28 4.82
C TYR A 43 2.32 21.77 5.45
N GLY A 44 3.30 22.62 5.74
CA GLY A 44 4.60 22.23 6.28
C GLY A 44 5.58 21.72 5.22
N ALA A 45 6.88 21.95 5.42
CA ALA A 45 7.94 21.42 4.56
C ALA A 45 8.27 19.96 4.90
N GLY A 46 8.82 19.22 3.93
CA GLY A 46 9.30 17.85 4.12
C GLY A 46 8.53 16.80 3.31
N TRP A 47 8.70 15.52 3.66
CA TRP A 47 8.02 14.42 2.99
C TRP A 47 6.58 14.24 3.45
N ARG A 48 5.72 14.01 2.47
CA ARG A 48 4.31 13.63 2.60
C ARG A 48 4.10 12.27 1.95
N TYR A 49 3.35 11.42 2.65
CA TYR A 49 2.99 10.09 2.17
C TYR A 49 1.49 10.00 2.05
N PHE A 50 1.04 9.45 0.92
CA PHE A 50 -0.34 9.15 0.65
C PHE A 50 -0.57 7.67 0.94
N ILE A 51 -1.46 7.40 1.89
CA ILE A 51 -1.73 6.07 2.41
C ILE A 51 -3.16 5.68 2.06
N LEU A 52 -3.28 4.52 1.42
CA LEU A 52 -4.53 3.82 1.21
C LEU A 52 -4.85 2.98 2.45
N THR A 53 -5.93 3.31 3.15
CA THR A 53 -6.26 2.69 4.45
C THR A 53 -6.75 1.26 4.32
N ASP A 54 -7.48 0.95 3.25
CA ASP A 54 -8.00 -0.39 2.93
C ASP A 54 -7.93 -0.61 1.40
N LYS A 55 -7.58 -1.84 0.98
CA LYS A 55 -7.53 -2.24 -0.44
C LYS A 55 -8.88 -2.10 -1.16
N ASN A 56 -9.99 -2.12 -0.41
CA ASN A 56 -11.35 -2.00 -0.90
C ASN A 56 -11.93 -0.59 -0.72
N SER A 57 -11.17 0.34 -0.15
CA SER A 57 -11.59 1.73 0.05
C SER A 57 -10.91 2.63 -0.96
N GLU A 58 -11.59 3.67 -1.40
CA GLU A 58 -10.99 4.76 -2.19
C GLU A 58 -10.39 5.85 -1.28
N GLU A 59 -10.47 5.68 0.04
CA GLU A 59 -10.00 6.66 1.00
C GLU A 59 -8.47 6.72 1.05
N VAL A 60 -7.93 7.84 0.57
CA VAL A 60 -6.51 8.17 0.64
C VAL A 60 -6.29 9.27 1.67
N ARG A 61 -5.41 9.03 2.63
CA ARG A 61 -5.02 10.00 3.65
C ARG A 61 -3.57 10.40 3.48
N SER A 62 -3.26 11.66 3.82
CA SER A 62 -1.88 12.18 3.76
C SER A 62 -1.28 12.30 5.16
N TYR A 63 -0.03 11.89 5.30
CA TYR A 63 0.70 11.88 6.57
C TYR A 63 2.12 12.42 6.39
N PHE A 64 2.68 12.97 7.46
CA PHE A 64 4.11 13.27 7.58
C PHE A 64 4.91 12.06 8.09
N ASP A 65 6.24 12.13 7.97
CA ASP A 65 7.18 11.09 8.42
C ASP A 65 6.99 10.64 9.88
N ASP A 66 6.65 11.56 10.78
CA ASP A 66 6.49 11.34 12.21
C ASP A 66 5.12 10.76 12.58
N GLN A 67 4.14 10.87 11.69
CA GLN A 67 2.78 10.37 11.89
C GLN A 67 2.61 8.91 11.44
N ILE A 68 3.56 8.36 10.69
CA ILE A 68 3.50 7.01 10.13
C ILE A 68 4.20 6.04 11.05
N GLN A 69 3.55 4.89 11.31
CA GLN A 69 4.09 3.85 12.16
C GLN A 69 4.44 2.63 11.31
N GLN A 70 5.70 2.20 11.41
CA GLN A 70 6.15 0.98 10.77
C GLN A 70 5.47 -0.24 11.40
N LEU A 71 5.12 -1.21 10.56
CA LEU A 71 4.81 -2.55 11.02
C LEU A 71 6.10 -3.23 11.49
N SER A 72 6.01 -3.94 12.60
CA SER A 72 7.04 -4.92 12.95
C SER A 72 7.07 -6.05 11.93
N VAL A 73 8.20 -6.76 11.85
CA VAL A 73 8.36 -7.91 10.95
C VAL A 73 7.28 -8.97 11.20
N ALA A 74 6.94 -9.22 12.47
CA ALA A 74 5.91 -10.18 12.85
C ALA A 74 4.51 -9.74 12.39
N GLU A 75 4.15 -8.46 12.58
CA GLU A 75 2.86 -7.92 12.10
C GLU A 75 2.77 -7.98 10.56
N LEU A 76 3.86 -7.64 9.86
CA LEU A 76 3.92 -7.72 8.41
C LEU A 76 3.75 -9.16 7.92
N GLN A 77 4.44 -10.12 8.53
CA GLN A 77 4.32 -11.53 8.18
C GLN A 77 2.90 -12.05 8.44
N ALA A 78 2.29 -11.69 9.57
CA ALA A 78 0.91 -12.08 9.89
C ALA A 78 -0.08 -11.53 8.86
N GLN A 79 0.07 -10.27 8.44
CA GLN A 79 -0.78 -9.68 7.40
C GLN A 79 -0.62 -10.39 6.05
N ILE A 80 0.61 -10.67 5.62
CA ILE A 80 0.87 -11.40 4.37
C ILE A 80 0.25 -12.80 4.43
N GLN A 81 0.40 -13.51 5.56
CA GLN A 81 -0.13 -14.85 5.72
C GLN A 81 -1.67 -14.86 5.66
N ALA A 82 -2.32 -13.94 6.37
CA ALA A 82 -3.78 -13.80 6.34
C ALA A 82 -4.30 -13.50 4.93
N GLU A 83 -3.61 -12.64 4.18
CA GLU A 83 -3.97 -12.31 2.79
C GLU A 83 -3.79 -13.49 1.84
N VAL A 84 -2.72 -14.28 2.00
CA VAL A 84 -2.52 -15.51 1.23
C VAL A 84 -3.63 -16.51 1.51
N GLU A 85 -4.00 -16.70 2.77
CA GLU A 85 -5.08 -17.61 3.17
C GLU A 85 -6.43 -17.17 2.61
N GLU A 86 -6.75 -15.87 2.68
CA GLU A 86 -7.96 -15.30 2.08
C GLU A 86 -8.05 -15.64 0.57
N HIS A 87 -6.98 -15.34 -0.18
CA HIS A 87 -6.94 -15.61 -1.62
C HIS A 87 -7.02 -17.11 -1.93
N GLN A 88 -6.40 -17.98 -1.14
CA GLN A 88 -6.51 -19.42 -1.31
C GLN A 88 -7.95 -19.92 -1.13
N GLN A 89 -8.68 -19.38 -0.15
CA GLN A 89 -10.10 -19.73 0.04
C GLN A 89 -10.97 -19.24 -1.11
N GLN A 90 -10.74 -18.01 -1.59
CA GLN A 90 -11.44 -17.48 -2.76
C GLN A 90 -11.22 -18.34 -4.01
N ILE A 91 -9.96 -18.75 -4.27
CA ILE A 91 -9.63 -19.65 -5.38
C ILE A 91 -10.36 -20.98 -5.26
N LYS A 92 -10.39 -21.60 -4.08
CA LYS A 92 -11.13 -22.86 -3.85
C LYS A 92 -12.63 -22.71 -4.12
N GLY A 93 -13.23 -21.63 -3.65
CA GLY A 93 -14.64 -21.34 -3.91
C GLY A 93 -14.93 -21.18 -5.41
N LEU A 94 -14.10 -20.43 -6.13
CA LEU A 94 -14.23 -20.24 -7.58
C LEU A 94 -14.04 -21.56 -8.35
N GLN A 95 -13.10 -22.41 -7.93
CA GLN A 95 -12.90 -23.74 -8.53
C GLN A 95 -14.13 -24.64 -8.37
N GLN A 96 -14.77 -24.62 -7.21
CA GLN A 96 -16.00 -25.37 -6.96
C GLN A 96 -17.15 -24.87 -7.85
N GLN A 97 -17.32 -23.55 -7.96
CA GLN A 97 -18.34 -22.96 -8.85
C GLN A 97 -18.12 -23.36 -10.32
N LEU A 98 -16.87 -23.33 -10.79
CA LEU A 98 -16.53 -23.76 -12.14
C LEU A 98 -16.80 -25.25 -12.37
N ALA A 99 -16.55 -26.11 -11.38
CA ALA A 99 -16.84 -27.54 -11.47
C ALA A 99 -18.34 -27.81 -11.61
N VAL A 100 -19.19 -27.08 -10.88
CA VAL A 100 -20.65 -27.18 -11.00
C VAL A 100 -21.13 -26.76 -12.39
N ILE A 101 -20.60 -25.67 -12.94
CA ILE A 101 -20.95 -25.19 -14.29
C ILE A 101 -20.53 -26.21 -15.36
N ARG A 102 -19.34 -26.80 -15.24
CA ARG A 102 -18.87 -27.85 -16.16
C ARG A 102 -19.67 -29.15 -16.04
N GLY A 103 -20.03 -29.56 -14.82
CA GLY A 103 -20.83 -30.77 -14.58
C GLY A 103 -22.29 -30.65 -15.01
N GLY A 104 -22.88 -29.44 -14.93
CA GLY A 104 -24.25 -29.18 -15.40
C GLY A 104 -24.41 -29.05 -16.91
N SER A 105 -23.32 -29.10 -17.68
CA SER A 105 -23.34 -29.02 -19.15
C SER A 105 -23.34 -30.39 -19.85
N SER A 106 -23.30 -31.50 -19.12
CA SER A 106 -23.27 -32.86 -19.71
C SER A 106 -24.60 -33.60 -19.73
N ASP A 107 -25.70 -32.97 -19.31
CA ASP A 107 -27.05 -33.57 -19.35
C ASP A 107 -27.84 -33.02 -20.56
N GLY A 108 -27.38 -33.37 -21.77
CA GLY A 108 -28.04 -33.10 -23.05
C GLY A 108 -28.04 -34.32 -23.96
#